data_AF-A0A7L1U6D6-F1
#
_entry.id   AF-A0A7L1U6D6-F1
#
_cell.length_a   1.000
_cell.length_b   1.000
_cell.length_c   1.000
_cell.angle_alpha   90.00
_cell.angle_beta   90.00
_cell.angle_gamma   90.00
#
_symmetry.space_group_name_H-M   'P 1'
#
loop_
_entity.id
_entity.type
_entity.pdbx_description
1 polymer ?
#
loop_
_entity_poly.entity_id
_entity_poly.type
_entity_poly.pdbx_seq_one_letter_code
_entity_poly.pdbx_strand_id
1 'polypeptide(L)'
;HHSPGAAADAGAWERLWAQSRLVLHIEGQVLTCSISAPCDLLAELVPCWQPVPSRPCQPLPGLQQLAGGQGPQEFGGLRPHPNLCMQVWSGGQVRLTQCLRDREYCWALPGHPDDLLLLEHGGNASLCAVERGACTPLASFTSTGAGHPGLLEQDLQQDVAVGQCQQVSVSSQRAVGRGWAVSDLSLCPPQLWHTSNSTEVVLWACPLHKYLRAHWALVWMGVLLGATCLLLLLLMKKEDMKGQWCTSGGCAWPGT
;
A
#
# COMPACT_ATOMS: atom_id res chain seq x y z
N HIS A 1 -46.54 -8.71 -32.18
CA HIS A 1 -45.58 -9.36 -31.25
C HIS A 1 -44.45 -8.38 -30.99
N HIS A 2 -44.50 -7.71 -29.83
CA HIS A 2 -43.43 -6.81 -29.37
C HIS A 2 -42.20 -7.63 -28.97
N SER A 3 -41.05 -7.29 -29.51
CA SER A 3 -39.76 -7.65 -28.91
C SER A 3 -39.43 -6.63 -27.82
N PRO A 4 -39.21 -7.04 -26.56
CA PRO A 4 -38.51 -6.20 -25.61
C PRO A 4 -37.06 -6.66 -25.60
N GLY A 5 -36.22 -6.02 -26.42
CA GLY A 5 -34.80 -5.95 -26.13
C GLY A 5 -34.63 -5.13 -24.86
N ALA A 6 -34.67 -5.81 -23.71
CA ALA A 6 -34.49 -5.17 -22.42
C ALA A 6 -33.07 -4.61 -22.34
N ALA A 7 -32.94 -3.30 -22.55
CA ALA A 7 -31.93 -2.55 -21.83
C ALA A 7 -32.14 -2.89 -20.36
N ALA A 8 -31.22 -3.67 -19.78
CA ALA A 8 -31.28 -3.99 -18.37
C ALA A 8 -31.40 -2.68 -17.60
N ASP A 9 -32.51 -2.53 -16.89
CA ASP A 9 -32.87 -1.33 -16.14
C ASP A 9 -31.70 -0.95 -15.21
N ALA A 10 -31.38 0.34 -15.06
CA ALA A 10 -30.22 0.77 -14.27
C ALA A 10 -30.28 0.20 -12.83
N GLY A 11 -31.49 0.10 -12.27
CA GLY A 11 -31.73 -0.52 -10.96
C GLY A 11 -31.52 -2.04 -10.92
N ALA A 12 -31.51 -2.74 -12.05
CA ALA A 12 -31.12 -4.16 -12.10
C ALA A 12 -29.59 -4.31 -11.90
N TRP A 13 -28.78 -3.46 -12.53
CA TRP A 13 -27.32 -3.46 -12.36
C TRP A 13 -26.90 -3.05 -10.94
N GLU A 14 -27.57 -2.07 -10.34
CA GLU A 14 -27.29 -1.67 -8.95
C GLU A 14 -27.55 -2.82 -7.96
N ARG A 15 -28.68 -3.52 -8.10
CA ARG A 15 -29.03 -4.68 -7.26
C ARG A 15 -28.06 -5.84 -7.45
N LEU A 16 -27.63 -6.08 -8.69
CA LEU A 16 -26.63 -7.09 -9.00
C LEU A 16 -25.31 -6.80 -8.28
N TRP A 17 -24.77 -5.59 -8.43
CA TRP A 17 -23.50 -5.23 -7.78
C TRP A 17 -23.60 -5.18 -6.26
N ALA A 18 -24.75 -4.76 -5.70
CA ALA A 18 -25.00 -4.80 -4.27
C ALA A 18 -25.00 -6.22 -3.68
N GLN A 19 -25.31 -7.24 -4.49
CA GLN A 19 -25.28 -8.65 -4.10
C GLN A 19 -23.96 -9.35 -4.47
N SER A 20 -23.13 -8.69 -5.29
CA SER A 20 -21.86 -9.23 -5.74
C SER A 20 -20.77 -8.95 -4.71
N ARG A 21 -19.82 -9.87 -4.58
CA ARG A 21 -18.72 -9.77 -3.62
C ARG A 21 -17.41 -10.14 -4.29
N LEU A 22 -16.39 -9.37 -3.97
CA LEU A 22 -15.02 -9.73 -4.27
C LEU A 22 -14.51 -10.64 -3.15
N VAL A 23 -13.88 -11.75 -3.52
CA VAL A 23 -13.33 -12.71 -2.57
C VAL A 23 -11.86 -12.91 -2.88
N LEU A 24 -11.01 -12.41 -1.98
CA LEU A 24 -9.58 -12.63 -2.01
C LEU A 24 -9.20 -13.81 -1.12
N HIS A 25 -8.33 -14.69 -1.62
CA HIS A 25 -7.78 -15.81 -0.86
C HIS A 25 -6.26 -15.84 -1.00
N ILE A 26 -5.58 -16.14 0.11
CA ILE A 26 -4.13 -16.20 0.18
C ILE A 26 -3.76 -17.60 0.62
N GLU A 27 -3.03 -18.30 -0.25
CA GLU A 27 -2.46 -19.60 0.07
C GLU A 27 -0.93 -19.50 -0.07
N GLY A 28 -0.24 -19.49 1.07
CA GLY A 28 1.21 -19.22 1.12
C GLY A 28 1.56 -17.83 0.60
N GLN A 29 2.17 -17.75 -0.58
CA GLN A 29 2.58 -16.51 -1.26
C GLN A 29 1.74 -16.20 -2.51
N VAL A 30 0.69 -16.99 -2.75
CA VAL A 30 -0.16 -16.86 -3.94
C VAL A 30 -1.44 -16.14 -3.56
N LEU A 31 -1.78 -15.10 -4.32
CA LEU A 31 -3.04 -14.39 -4.22
C LEU A 31 -4.01 -14.90 -5.30
N THR A 32 -5.13 -15.45 -4.85
CA THR A 32 -6.26 -15.80 -5.71
C THR A 32 -7.42 -14.85 -5.49
N CYS A 33 -8.15 -14.58 -6.56
CA CYS A 33 -9.28 -13.65 -6.56
C CYS A 33 -10.46 -14.25 -7.30
N SER A 34 -11.66 -14.11 -6.75
CA SER A 34 -12.90 -14.47 -7.43
C SER A 34 -13.98 -13.43 -7.20
N ILE A 35 -14.92 -13.35 -8.14
CA ILE A 35 -16.13 -12.55 -8.00
C ILE A 35 -17.27 -13.52 -7.72
N SER A 36 -17.86 -13.44 -6.53
CA SER A 36 -19.11 -14.11 -6.22
C SER A 36 -20.24 -13.20 -6.66
N ALA A 37 -20.95 -13.60 -7.72
CA ALA A 37 -22.07 -12.86 -8.26
C ALA A 37 -23.23 -13.80 -8.64
N PRO A 38 -24.47 -13.31 -8.71
CA PRO A 38 -25.64 -14.12 -9.09
C PRO A 38 -25.60 -14.64 -10.54
N CYS A 39 -24.77 -14.03 -11.40
CA CYS A 39 -24.58 -14.42 -12.80
C CYS A 39 -23.13 -14.16 -13.24
N ASP A 40 -22.76 -14.62 -14.43
CA ASP A 40 -21.46 -14.33 -15.03
C ASP A 40 -21.34 -12.85 -15.39
N LEU A 41 -20.30 -12.21 -14.87
CA LEU A 41 -20.04 -10.78 -15.06
C LEU A 41 -18.85 -10.59 -15.96
N LEU A 42 -19.02 -9.76 -16.99
CA LEU A 42 -17.90 -9.22 -17.74
C LEU A 42 -17.34 -8.03 -16.94
N ALA A 43 -16.23 -8.27 -16.26
CA ALA A 43 -15.54 -7.29 -15.46
C ALA A 43 -14.02 -7.46 -15.58
N GLU A 44 -13.30 -6.38 -15.33
CA GLU A 44 -11.84 -6.38 -15.26
C GLU A 44 -11.41 -6.41 -13.79
N LEU A 45 -10.48 -7.30 -13.48
CA LEU A 45 -9.80 -7.33 -12.21
C LEU A 45 -8.52 -6.51 -12.32
N VAL A 46 -8.45 -5.45 -11.51
CA VAL A 46 -7.37 -4.46 -11.54
C VAL A 46 -6.72 -4.39 -10.16
N PRO A 47 -5.50 -4.94 -10.00
CA PRO A 47 -4.72 -4.78 -8.78
C PRO A 47 -4.39 -3.31 -8.60
N CYS A 48 -4.44 -2.82 -7.37
CA CYS A 48 -4.15 -1.44 -7.06
C CYS A 48 -3.42 -1.31 -5.71
N TRP A 49 -2.69 -0.21 -5.55
CA TRP A 49 -1.91 0.10 -4.37
C TRP A 49 -2.54 1.23 -3.56
N GLN A 50 -2.77 1.00 -2.27
CA GLN A 50 -3.33 1.97 -1.34
C GLN A 50 -2.53 2.00 -0.03
N PRO A 51 -1.53 2.90 0.09
CA PRO A 51 -0.75 3.03 1.32
C PRO A 51 -1.56 3.72 2.43
N VAL A 52 -2.40 4.68 2.06
CA VAL A 52 -3.22 5.48 2.98
C VAL A 52 -4.71 5.24 2.67
N PRO A 53 -5.52 4.75 3.63
CA PRO A 53 -6.93 4.43 3.40
C PRO A 53 -7.79 5.61 2.92
N SER A 54 -7.41 6.84 3.29
CA SER A 54 -8.11 8.06 2.88
C SER A 54 -7.84 8.50 1.43
N ARG A 55 -6.89 7.86 0.74
CA ARG A 55 -6.54 8.17 -0.66
C ARG A 55 -7.13 7.13 -1.61
N PRO A 56 -7.46 7.50 -2.86
CA PRO A 56 -7.90 6.54 -3.86
C PRO A 56 -6.81 5.51 -4.15
N CYS A 57 -7.21 4.25 -4.33
CA CYS A 57 -6.31 3.16 -4.70
C CYS A 57 -5.80 3.36 -6.14
N GLN A 58 -4.50 3.15 -6.36
CA GLN A 58 -3.85 3.45 -7.64
C GLN A 58 -3.62 2.16 -8.43
N PRO A 59 -4.18 2.01 -9.63
CA PRO A 59 -4.02 0.80 -10.44
C PRO A 59 -2.54 0.47 -10.69
N LEU A 60 -2.19 -0.81 -10.56
CA LEU A 60 -0.86 -1.29 -10.89
C LEU A 60 -0.71 -1.42 -12.41
N PRO A 61 0.33 -0.82 -13.01
CA PRO A 61 0.52 -0.86 -14.45
C PRO A 61 0.80 -2.30 -14.93
N GLY A 62 0.24 -2.65 -16.09
CA GLY A 62 0.52 -3.93 -16.75
C GLY A 62 -0.07 -5.18 -16.08
N LEU A 63 -0.97 -5.02 -15.10
CA LEU A 63 -1.48 -6.10 -14.24
C LEU A 63 -2.99 -6.33 -14.30
N GLN A 64 -3.63 -5.99 -15.40
CA GLN A 64 -5.08 -6.12 -15.58
C GLN A 64 -5.43 -7.50 -16.14
N GLN A 65 -6.46 -8.14 -15.60
CA GLN A 65 -6.95 -9.43 -16.09
C GLN A 65 -8.47 -9.38 -16.26
N LEU A 66 -8.98 -10.08 -17.27
CA LEU A 66 -10.42 -10.25 -17.43
C LEU A 66 -10.92 -11.25 -16.39
N ALA A 67 -12.02 -10.95 -15.71
CA ALA A 67 -12.66 -11.91 -14.83
C ALA A 67 -13.22 -13.07 -15.66
N GLY A 68 -12.48 -14.18 -15.72
CA GLY A 68 -12.92 -15.43 -16.36
C GLY A 68 -13.82 -16.27 -15.46
N GLY A 69 -15.14 -16.25 -15.69
CA GLY A 69 -16.12 -17.19 -15.13
C GLY A 69 -16.25 -17.21 -13.60
N GLN A 70 -17.15 -18.07 -13.10
CA GLN A 70 -17.27 -18.36 -11.68
C GLN A 70 -16.08 -19.22 -11.19
N GLY A 71 -14.98 -18.59 -10.79
CA GLY A 71 -13.85 -19.31 -10.22
C GLY A 71 -12.72 -18.41 -9.70
N PRO A 72 -11.84 -18.94 -8.80
CA PRO A 72 -10.63 -18.26 -8.38
C PRO A 72 -9.64 -18.15 -9.52
N GLN A 73 -9.11 -16.95 -9.72
CA GLN A 73 -8.09 -16.63 -10.71
C GLN A 73 -6.82 -16.20 -10.00
N GLU A 74 -5.70 -16.70 -10.50
CA GLU A 74 -4.37 -16.36 -10.02
C GLU A 74 -3.82 -15.15 -10.77
N PHE A 75 -3.29 -14.20 -10.02
CA PHE A 75 -2.55 -13.07 -10.57
C PHE A 75 -1.09 -13.48 -10.72
N GLY A 76 -0.66 -13.70 -11.97
CA GLY A 76 0.65 -14.26 -12.31
C GLY A 76 1.83 -13.54 -11.64
N GLY A 77 2.27 -14.05 -10.50
CA GLY A 77 3.40 -13.53 -9.72
C GLY A 77 3.09 -12.36 -8.79
N LEU A 78 1.81 -12.00 -8.58
CA LEU A 78 1.42 -10.95 -7.64
C LEU A 78 1.54 -11.47 -6.20
N ARG A 79 2.43 -10.87 -5.42
CA ARG A 79 2.65 -11.26 -4.02
C ARG A 79 1.73 -10.50 -3.08
N PRO A 80 1.17 -11.16 -2.04
CA PRO A 80 0.39 -10.49 -1.01
C PRO A 80 1.18 -9.37 -0.33
N HIS A 81 0.51 -8.24 -0.04
CA HIS A 81 1.08 -7.10 0.67
C HIS A 81 -0.04 -6.28 1.36
N PRO A 82 0.18 -5.65 2.53
CA PRO A 82 -0.84 -4.87 3.25
C PRO A 82 -1.38 -3.65 2.49
N ASN A 83 -0.67 -3.13 1.49
CA ASN A 83 -1.12 -2.02 0.65
C ASN A 83 -1.80 -2.48 -0.65
N LEU A 84 -1.88 -3.79 -0.87
CA LEU A 84 -2.45 -4.34 -2.07
C LEU A 84 -3.97 -4.47 -1.92
N CYS A 85 -4.68 -3.96 -2.91
CA CYS A 85 -6.12 -4.12 -3.06
C CYS A 85 -6.44 -4.62 -4.46
N MET A 86 -7.66 -5.14 -4.60
CA MET A 86 -8.20 -5.62 -5.85
C MET A 86 -9.46 -4.82 -6.16
N GLN A 87 -9.54 -4.27 -7.38
CA GLN A 87 -10.71 -3.58 -7.89
C GLN A 87 -11.38 -4.40 -8.98
N VAL A 88 -12.70 -4.36 -9.01
CA VAL A 88 -13.52 -4.90 -10.10
C VAL A 88 -14.07 -3.73 -10.90
N TRP A 89 -13.70 -3.64 -12.17
CA TRP A 89 -14.12 -2.58 -13.08
C TRP A 89 -15.18 -3.12 -14.04
N SER A 90 -16.25 -2.37 -14.25
CA SER A 90 -17.27 -2.70 -15.26
C SER A 90 -17.82 -1.42 -15.88
N GLY A 91 -17.71 -1.33 -17.21
CA GLY A 91 -18.04 -0.11 -17.96
C GLY A 91 -17.14 1.08 -17.60
N GLY A 92 -15.85 0.82 -17.33
CA GLY A 92 -14.88 1.86 -16.94
C GLY A 92 -15.09 2.45 -15.54
N GLN A 93 -15.97 1.86 -14.73
CA GLN A 93 -16.24 2.29 -13.36
C GLN A 93 -15.85 1.20 -12.36
N VAL A 94 -15.28 1.60 -11.23
CA VAL A 94 -15.01 0.70 -10.11
C VAL A 94 -16.33 0.31 -9.46
N ARG A 95 -16.61 -0.99 -9.42
CA ARG A 95 -17.83 -1.57 -8.83
C ARG A 95 -17.59 -2.18 -7.47
N LEU A 96 -16.47 -2.87 -7.30
CA LEU A 96 -16.06 -3.48 -6.05
C LEU A 96 -14.60 -3.15 -5.76
N THR A 97 -14.24 -3.03 -4.48
CA THR A 97 -12.87 -2.89 -4.03
C THR A 97 -12.71 -3.68 -2.74
N GLN A 98 -11.62 -4.46 -2.63
CA GLN A 98 -11.27 -5.15 -1.41
C GLN A 98 -9.76 -5.06 -1.20
N CYS A 99 -9.35 -4.58 -0.03
CA CYS A 99 -7.94 -4.51 0.36
C CYS A 99 -7.55 -5.69 1.25
N LEU A 100 -6.33 -6.19 1.09
CA LEU A 100 -5.82 -7.25 1.97
C LEU A 100 -5.67 -6.80 3.43
N ARG A 101 -5.49 -5.50 3.64
CA ARG A 101 -5.46 -4.86 4.96
C ARG A 101 -6.77 -5.01 5.74
N ASP A 102 -7.91 -5.08 5.07
CA ASP A 102 -9.20 -5.08 5.78
C ASP A 102 -9.53 -6.45 6.38
N ARG A 103 -8.68 -7.45 6.18
CA ARG A 103 -8.81 -8.78 6.78
C ARG A 103 -8.21 -8.84 8.18
N GLU A 104 -8.82 -9.67 9.03
CA GLU A 104 -8.53 -9.86 10.47
C GLU A 104 -7.07 -10.21 10.85
N TYR A 105 -6.18 -10.43 9.87
CA TYR A 105 -4.80 -10.86 10.09
C TYR A 105 -3.79 -10.05 9.28
N CYS A 106 -3.88 -8.72 9.27
CA CYS A 106 -2.87 -7.82 8.68
C CYS A 106 -1.42 -8.19 9.03
N TRP A 107 -1.18 -8.63 10.27
CA TRP A 107 0.13 -8.98 10.80
C TRP A 107 0.72 -10.27 10.18
N ALA A 108 -0.08 -11.04 9.43
CA ALA A 108 0.37 -12.24 8.72
C ALA A 108 0.85 -11.95 7.29
N LEU A 109 0.65 -10.72 6.78
CA LEU A 109 1.11 -10.34 5.44
C LEU A 109 2.58 -9.90 5.46
N PRO A 110 3.36 -10.25 4.43
CA PRO A 110 4.70 -9.70 4.27
C PRO A 110 4.63 -8.21 3.87
N GLY A 111 5.55 -7.42 4.42
CA GLY A 111 5.66 -5.97 4.18
C GLY A 111 5.04 -5.11 5.28
N HIS A 112 5.12 -3.78 5.13
CA HIS A 112 4.55 -2.81 6.05
C HIS A 112 3.59 -1.83 5.36
N PRO A 113 2.60 -1.27 6.09
CA PRO A 113 1.70 -0.25 5.55
C PRO A 113 2.41 1.00 5.00
N ASP A 114 3.58 1.31 5.54
CA ASP A 114 4.39 2.49 5.16
C ASP A 114 5.36 2.19 3.99
N ASP A 115 5.28 1.00 3.39
CA ASP A 115 6.14 0.64 2.27
C ASP A 115 5.81 1.46 1.03
N LEU A 116 6.87 1.99 0.42
CA LEU A 116 6.83 2.75 -0.83
C LEU A 116 6.80 1.79 -2.01
N LEU A 117 5.90 2.03 -2.97
CA LEU A 117 5.85 1.27 -4.22
C LEU A 117 6.86 1.86 -5.20
N LEU A 118 7.89 1.09 -5.54
CA LEU A 118 8.84 1.42 -6.59
C LEU A 118 8.53 0.64 -7.86
N LEU A 119 8.81 1.27 -8.98
CA LEU A 119 8.67 0.70 -10.31
C LEU A 119 10.01 0.75 -11.01
N GLU A 120 10.41 -0.42 -11.54
CA GLU A 120 11.63 -0.61 -12.31
C GLU A 120 11.26 -0.93 -13.76
N HIS A 121 11.75 -0.11 -14.70
CA HIS A 121 11.58 -0.36 -16.13
C HIS A 121 12.71 -1.24 -16.67
N GLY A 122 12.36 -2.29 -17.42
CA GLY A 122 13.34 -3.13 -18.11
C GLY A 122 14.18 -2.32 -19.11
N GLY A 123 15.49 -2.28 -18.89
CA GLY A 123 16.47 -1.67 -19.82
C GLY A 123 17.58 -0.86 -19.14
N ASN A 124 17.26 -0.10 -18.09
CA ASN A 124 18.22 0.82 -17.45
C ASN A 124 18.29 0.73 -15.92
N ALA A 125 17.56 -0.20 -15.28
CA ALA A 125 17.44 -0.32 -13.81
C ALA A 125 17.04 1.00 -13.11
N SER A 126 16.40 1.92 -13.83
CA SER A 126 15.95 3.20 -13.27
C SER A 126 14.71 2.96 -12.42
N LEU A 127 14.83 3.23 -11.13
CA LEU A 127 13.74 3.16 -10.17
C LEU A 127 12.96 4.48 -10.14
N CYS A 128 11.64 4.40 -10.04
CA CYS A 128 10.78 5.53 -9.72
C CYS A 128 9.79 5.17 -8.63
N ALA A 129 9.37 6.16 -7.87
CA ALA A 129 8.30 6.01 -6.89
C ALA A 129 6.95 6.19 -7.57
N VAL A 130 6.03 5.24 -7.37
CA VAL A 130 4.66 5.35 -7.86
C VAL A 130 3.86 6.21 -6.89
N GLU A 131 3.50 7.42 -7.31
CA GLU A 131 2.65 8.34 -6.55
C GLU A 131 1.58 8.94 -7.46
N ARG A 132 0.32 8.91 -7.00
CA ARG A 132 -0.85 9.47 -7.71
C ARG A 132 -1.08 8.87 -9.10
N GLY A 133 -0.72 7.60 -9.27
CA GLY A 133 -0.80 6.90 -10.56
C GLY A 133 0.30 7.31 -11.55
N ALA A 134 1.28 8.12 -11.12
CA ALA A 134 2.43 8.51 -11.92
C ALA A 134 3.73 7.96 -11.32
N CYS A 135 4.64 7.57 -12.20
CA CYS A 135 6.00 7.19 -11.86
C CYS A 135 6.83 8.47 -11.70
N THR A 136 7.12 8.84 -10.46
CA THR A 136 7.91 10.02 -10.10
C THR A 136 9.37 9.62 -9.91
N PRO A 137 10.32 10.22 -10.66
CA PRO A 137 11.75 9.94 -10.50
C PRO A 137 12.20 10.16 -9.05
N LEU A 138 13.04 9.28 -8.52
CA LEU A 138 13.49 9.34 -7.13
C LEU A 138 14.23 10.63 -6.79
N ALA A 139 15.02 11.18 -7.72
CA ALA A 139 15.62 12.51 -7.63
C ALA A 139 14.61 13.65 -7.33
N SER A 140 13.35 13.49 -7.73
CA SER A 140 12.27 14.47 -7.53
C SER A 140 11.29 14.10 -6.40
N PHE A 141 11.51 12.95 -5.75
CA PHE A 141 10.59 12.43 -4.74
C PHE A 141 10.74 13.20 -3.42
N THR A 142 9.68 13.90 -3.03
CA THR A 142 9.64 14.75 -1.82
C THR A 142 8.56 14.26 -0.87
N SER A 143 8.59 12.98 -0.50
CA SER A 143 7.72 12.47 0.57
C SER A 143 8.22 12.97 1.93
N THR A 144 7.79 14.17 2.29
CA THR A 144 7.69 14.65 3.66
C THR A 144 9.01 14.67 4.45
N GLY A 145 9.88 15.64 4.12
CA GLY A 145 10.82 16.20 5.10
C GLY A 145 12.06 15.39 5.46
N ALA A 146 12.41 14.33 4.72
CA ALA A 146 13.64 13.58 4.96
C ALA A 146 14.61 13.66 3.78
N GLY A 147 15.81 14.17 4.08
CA GLY A 147 17.04 13.85 3.37
C GLY A 147 17.34 14.67 2.13
N HIS A 148 18.62 14.98 1.95
CA HIS A 148 19.16 15.65 0.77
C HIS A 148 18.74 14.92 -0.52
N PRO A 149 18.27 15.63 -1.56
CA PRO A 149 17.92 15.03 -2.84
C PRO A 149 19.11 14.24 -3.41
N GLY A 150 18.89 12.97 -3.75
CA GLY A 150 19.89 12.06 -4.33
C GLY A 150 20.34 10.91 -3.41
N LEU A 151 20.41 11.12 -2.09
CA LEU A 151 20.90 10.07 -1.16
C LEU A 151 19.85 8.96 -0.96
N LEU A 152 18.57 9.34 -0.90
CA LEU A 152 17.44 8.40 -0.83
C LEU A 152 17.35 7.49 -2.07
N GLU A 153 17.68 8.01 -3.25
CA GLU A 153 17.67 7.22 -4.49
C GLU A 153 18.71 6.11 -4.43
N GLN A 154 19.94 6.44 -4.02
CA GLN A 154 21.03 5.48 -3.93
C GLN A 154 20.77 4.43 -2.84
N ASP A 155 20.22 4.85 -1.69
CA ASP A 155 19.84 3.94 -0.62
C ASP A 155 18.73 2.96 -1.05
N LEU A 156 17.71 3.43 -1.77
CA LEU A 156 16.63 2.58 -2.28
C LEU A 156 17.11 1.63 -3.39
N GLN A 157 17.97 2.10 -4.30
CA GLN A 157 18.61 1.25 -5.29
C GLN A 157 19.44 0.14 -4.65
N GLN A 158 20.20 0.48 -3.61
CA GLN A 158 20.97 -0.50 -2.84
C GLN A 158 20.04 -1.49 -2.13
N ASP A 159 18.98 -1.03 -1.47
CA ASP A 159 18.01 -1.89 -0.77
C ASP A 159 17.30 -2.86 -1.73
N VAL A 160 16.99 -2.43 -2.97
CA VAL A 160 16.50 -3.33 -4.03
C VAL A 160 17.60 -4.35 -4.41
N ALA A 161 18.82 -3.90 -4.68
CA ALA A 161 19.93 -4.75 -5.11
C ALA A 161 20.34 -5.82 -4.08
N VAL A 162 20.27 -5.49 -2.78
CA VAL A 162 20.58 -6.43 -1.69
C VAL A 162 19.38 -7.25 -1.22
N GLY A 163 18.21 -7.10 -1.87
CA GLY A 163 17.01 -7.88 -1.54
C GLY A 163 16.31 -7.46 -0.24
N GLN A 164 16.51 -6.21 0.20
CA GLN A 164 15.78 -5.64 1.35
C GLN A 164 14.39 -5.11 0.97
N CYS A 165 14.08 -4.96 -0.31
CA CYS A 165 12.74 -4.68 -0.81
C CYS A 165 12.03 -5.97 -1.22
N GLN A 166 10.72 -6.03 -0.95
CA GLN A 166 9.89 -7.16 -1.38
C GLN A 166 9.44 -6.95 -2.83
N GLN A 167 9.63 -7.96 -3.68
CA GLN A 167 9.04 -7.95 -5.02
C GLN A 167 7.52 -8.16 -4.93
N VAL A 168 6.75 -7.20 -5.43
CA VAL A 168 5.27 -7.25 -5.46
C VAL A 168 4.79 -7.96 -6.70
N SER A 169 5.42 -7.71 -7.85
CA SER A 169 5.07 -8.38 -9.11
C SER A 169 6.14 -8.24 -10.17
N VAL A 170 6.16 -9.17 -11.12
CA VAL A 170 6.90 -9.06 -12.38
C VAL A 170 5.88 -9.07 -13.52
N SER A 171 5.80 -8.00 -14.29
CA SER A 171 5.02 -8.00 -15.53
C SER A 171 5.92 -8.45 -16.68
N SER A 172 5.91 -9.75 -16.97
CA SER A 172 6.35 -10.28 -18.28
C SER A 172 5.09 -10.81 -18.96
N GLN A 173 4.44 -9.96 -19.74
CA GLN A 173 3.24 -10.38 -20.46
C GLN A 173 3.66 -11.25 -21.66
N ARG A 174 3.77 -12.57 -21.46
CA ARG A 174 3.41 -13.51 -22.52
C ARG A 174 1.90 -13.67 -22.41
N ALA A 175 1.15 -12.95 -23.23
CA ALA A 175 -0.29 -13.12 -23.36
C ALA A 175 -0.59 -14.59 -23.67
N VAL A 176 -1.02 -15.37 -22.67
CA VAL A 176 -1.57 -16.71 -22.86
C VAL A 176 -3.01 -16.65 -22.38
N GLY A 177 -3.85 -16.12 -23.25
CA GLY A 177 -5.30 -16.32 -23.20
C GLY A 177 -5.75 -16.91 -24.52
N ARG A 178 -5.59 -18.23 -24.72
CA ARG A 178 -6.43 -18.96 -25.67
C ARG A 178 -7.68 -19.42 -24.93
N GLY A 179 -8.60 -18.48 -24.71
CA GLY A 179 -9.95 -18.79 -24.26
C GLY A 179 -10.86 -18.92 -25.48
N TRP A 180 -11.52 -20.07 -25.61
CA TRP A 180 -12.59 -20.26 -26.59
C TRP A 180 -13.86 -19.65 -26.00
N ALA A 181 -14.38 -18.59 -26.61
CA ALA A 181 -15.75 -18.14 -26.34
C ALA A 181 -16.68 -18.87 -27.30
N VAL A 182 -17.29 -19.97 -26.84
CA VAL A 182 -18.34 -20.75 -27.53
C VAL A 182 -19.14 -21.41 -26.40
N SER A 183 -20.47 -21.32 -26.24
CA SER A 183 -21.58 -20.64 -26.93
C SER A 183 -22.77 -20.54 -25.96
N ASP A 184 -23.85 -19.89 -26.42
CA ASP A 184 -25.18 -19.76 -25.82
C ASP A 184 -25.42 -18.66 -24.78
N LEU A 185 -25.18 -17.39 -25.14
CA LEU A 185 -25.96 -16.29 -24.57
C LEU A 185 -26.37 -15.25 -25.61
N SER A 186 -27.64 -15.30 -26.01
CA SER A 186 -28.35 -14.25 -26.74
C SER A 186 -28.71 -13.04 -25.86
N LEU A 187 -27.89 -12.69 -24.85
CA LEU A 187 -28.21 -11.63 -23.88
C LEU A 187 -27.16 -10.54 -23.66
N CYS A 188 -26.00 -10.57 -24.33
CA CYS A 188 -25.00 -9.51 -24.18
C CYS A 188 -24.54 -8.97 -25.54
N PRO A 189 -24.46 -7.63 -25.73
CA PRO A 189 -23.92 -7.04 -26.95
C PRO A 189 -22.41 -7.28 -27.09
N PRO A 190 -21.89 -7.39 -28.33
CA PRO A 190 -20.45 -7.57 -28.58
C PRO A 190 -19.67 -6.33 -28.13
N GLN A 191 -18.52 -6.56 -27.48
CA GLN A 191 -17.59 -5.50 -27.06
C GLN A 191 -16.23 -5.71 -27.73
N LEU A 192 -15.68 -4.63 -28.30
CA LEU A 192 -14.37 -4.59 -28.96
C LEU A 192 -13.32 -4.07 -27.96
N TRP A 193 -12.19 -4.77 -27.83
CA TRP A 193 -11.13 -4.43 -26.88
C TRP A 193 -9.83 -3.99 -27.57
N HIS A 194 -9.07 -3.15 -26.88
CA HIS A 194 -7.72 -2.73 -27.28
C HIS A 194 -6.69 -3.32 -26.32
N THR A 195 -5.76 -4.12 -26.84
CA THR A 195 -4.55 -4.54 -26.10
C THR A 195 -3.55 -3.40 -26.07
N SER A 196 -3.18 -2.93 -24.88
CA SER A 196 -2.07 -1.99 -24.72
C SER A 196 -0.75 -2.73 -24.74
N ASN A 197 0.17 -2.27 -25.58
CA ASN A 197 1.55 -2.72 -25.65
C ASN A 197 2.30 -2.24 -24.39
N SER A 198 2.92 -3.12 -23.62
CA SER A 198 3.69 -2.71 -22.43
C SER A 198 5.01 -3.44 -22.29
N THR A 199 6.03 -2.64 -21.97
CA THR A 199 7.39 -2.99 -21.57
C THR A 199 7.40 -3.85 -20.31
N GLU A 200 8.42 -4.69 -20.13
CA GLU A 200 8.61 -5.44 -18.88
C GLU A 200 8.83 -4.49 -17.71
N VAL A 201 8.00 -4.62 -16.67
CA VAL A 201 8.05 -3.78 -15.46
C VAL A 201 8.08 -4.65 -14.21
N VAL A 202 8.96 -4.33 -13.26
CA VAL A 202 9.03 -4.95 -11.95
C VAL A 202 8.54 -3.96 -10.89
N LEU A 203 7.68 -4.42 -9.99
CA LEU A 203 7.19 -3.63 -8.86
C LEU A 203 7.81 -4.12 -7.55
N TRP A 204 8.25 -3.18 -6.72
CA TRP A 204 8.91 -3.42 -5.44
C TRP A 204 8.21 -2.65 -4.32
N ALA A 205 8.11 -3.27 -3.14
CA ALA A 205 7.70 -2.63 -1.90
C ALA A 205 8.93 -2.43 -1.02
N CYS A 206 9.26 -1.18 -0.73
CA CYS A 206 10.45 -0.82 0.05
C CYS A 206 10.08 -0.10 1.35
N PRO A 207 10.64 -0.52 2.51
CA PRO A 207 10.32 0.07 3.80
C PRO A 207 10.89 1.48 3.96
N LEU A 208 10.03 2.48 3.85
CA LEU A 208 10.43 3.89 3.96
C LEU A 208 10.73 4.31 5.41
N HIS A 209 10.20 3.58 6.39
CA HIS A 209 10.34 3.91 7.81
C HIS A 209 11.80 3.94 8.30
N LYS A 210 12.73 3.25 7.60
CA LYS A 210 14.17 3.29 7.91
C LYS A 210 14.75 4.70 7.74
N TYR A 211 14.23 5.45 6.77
CA TYR A 211 14.76 6.76 6.38
C TYR A 211 14.08 7.92 7.10
N LEU A 212 12.85 7.70 7.61
CA LEU A 212 12.04 8.74 8.26
C LEU A 212 12.24 8.84 9.78
N ARG A 213 12.87 7.84 10.42
CA ARG A 213 12.91 7.72 11.89
C ARG A 213 14.04 8.52 12.58
N ALA A 214 14.68 9.46 11.88
CA ALA A 214 15.83 10.20 12.42
C ALA A 214 15.45 11.42 13.31
N HIS A 215 14.18 11.82 13.40
CA HIS A 215 13.81 13.09 14.02
C HIS A 215 13.31 12.97 15.47
N TRP A 216 12.82 11.80 15.87
CA TRP A 216 12.30 11.61 17.23
C TRP A 216 13.42 11.49 18.27
N ALA A 217 14.58 10.92 17.91
CA ALA A 217 15.71 10.80 18.83
C ALA A 217 16.16 12.17 19.39
N LEU A 218 16.17 13.22 18.56
CA LEU A 218 16.53 14.58 18.99
C LEU A 218 15.47 15.18 19.94
N VAL A 219 14.18 14.89 19.71
CA VAL A 219 13.10 15.32 20.61
C VAL A 219 13.23 14.62 21.96
N TRP A 220 13.49 13.31 21.97
CA TRP A 220 13.72 12.55 23.19
C TRP A 220 14.97 13.04 23.95
N MET A 221 16.05 13.34 23.24
CA MET A 221 17.25 13.93 23.83
C MET A 221 16.97 15.32 24.41
N GLY A 222 16.19 16.16 23.73
CA GLY A 222 15.78 17.46 24.24
C GLY A 222 14.92 17.38 25.51
N VAL A 223 13.97 16.43 25.56
CA VAL A 223 13.13 16.19 26.74
C VAL A 223 13.97 15.68 27.92
N LEU A 224 14.88 14.72 27.69
CA LEU A 224 15.78 14.20 28.72
C LEU A 224 16.72 15.29 29.25
N LEU A 225 17.28 16.13 28.37
CA LEU A 225 18.14 17.25 28.76
C LEU A 225 17.36 18.28 29.57
N GLY A 226 16.13 18.62 29.13
CA GLY A 226 15.25 19.55 29.83
C GLY A 226 14.84 19.06 31.22
N ALA A 227 14.47 17.78 31.35
CA ALA A 227 14.16 17.16 32.63
C ALA A 227 15.37 17.14 33.58
N THR A 228 16.56 16.85 33.05
CA THR A 228 17.81 16.87 33.82
C THR A 228 18.16 18.29 34.30
N CYS A 229 17.98 19.30 33.44
CA CYS A 229 18.16 20.71 33.81
C CYS A 229 17.18 21.15 34.91
N LEU A 230 15.90 20.80 34.79
CA LEU A 230 14.90 21.06 35.81
C LEU A 230 15.25 20.39 37.15
N LEU A 231 15.70 19.13 37.11
CA LEU A 231 16.13 18.41 38.31
C LEU A 231 17.31 19.11 39.00
N LEU A 232 18.32 19.54 38.23
CA LEU A 232 19.47 20.29 38.74
C LEU A 232 19.04 21.62 39.37
N LEU A 233 18.16 22.39 38.72
CA LEU A 233 17.65 23.64 39.28
C LEU A 233 16.88 23.41 40.59
N LEU A 234 16.09 22.34 40.68
CA LEU A 234 15.38 21.96 41.90
C LEU A 234 16.35 21.54 43.02
N LEU A 235 17.44 20.85 42.68
CA LEU A 235 18.49 20.50 43.64
C LEU A 235 19.23 21.74 44.14
N MET A 236 19.63 22.66 43.25
CA MET A 236 20.27 23.92 43.64
C MET A 236 19.35 24.80 44.51
N LYS A 237 18.05 24.86 44.19
CA LYS A 237 17.06 25.56 45.03
C LYS A 237 16.88 24.90 46.41
N LYS A 238 16.98 23.58 46.48
CA LYS A 238 16.92 22.83 47.74
C LYS A 238 18.15 23.08 48.62
N GLU A 239 19.32 23.25 48.02
CA GLU A 239 20.57 23.60 48.70
C GLU A 239 20.51 25.04 49.26
N ASP A 240 19.93 25.98 48.51
CA ASP A 240 19.73 27.38 48.94
C ASP A 240 18.79 27.48 50.16
N MET A 241 17.71 26.70 50.17
CA MET A 241 16.83 26.58 51.36
C MET A 241 17.49 25.81 52.53
N LYS A 242 18.55 25.04 52.28
CA LYS A 242 19.33 24.36 53.33
C LYS A 242 20.42 25.24 53.92
N GLY A 243 20.97 26.19 53.16
CA GLY A 243 21.96 27.18 53.63
C GLY A 243 21.38 28.23 54.59
N GLN A 244 20.06 28.48 54.55
CA GLN A 244 19.40 29.47 55.40
C GLN A 244 18.96 28.95 56.78
N TRP A 245 19.07 27.65 57.05
CA TRP A 245 18.83 27.07 58.39
C TRP A 245 20.04 27.08 59.32
N CYS A 246 21.23 27.44 58.83
CA CYS A 246 22.46 27.44 59.66
C CYS A 246 22.97 28.83 60.06
N THR A 247 22.29 29.94 59.73
CA THR A 247 22.81 31.30 59.96
C THR A 247 22.01 32.18 60.91
N SER A 248 20.95 31.67 61.56
CA SER A 248 20.23 32.44 62.60
C SER A 248 19.75 31.58 63.78
N GLY A 249 20.70 30.99 64.50
CA GLY A 249 20.47 30.50 65.86
C GLY A 249 20.82 29.03 66.09
N GLY A 250 22.10 28.77 66.41
CA GLY A 250 22.52 27.65 67.26
C GLY A 250 22.56 26.26 66.63
N CYS A 251 23.72 25.86 66.11
CA CYS A 251 24.08 24.45 66.01
C CYS A 251 24.37 23.91 67.42
N ALA A 252 23.40 23.23 68.04
CA ALA A 252 23.65 22.41 69.22
C ALA A 252 24.19 21.04 68.77
N TRP A 253 25.42 20.73 69.18
CA TRP A 253 25.93 19.36 69.23
C TRP A 253 25.15 18.55 70.26
N PRO A 254 24.86 17.26 70.03
CA PRO A 254 24.78 16.30 71.11
C PRO A 254 26.14 15.58 71.18
N GLY A 255 26.95 16.00 72.12
CA GLY A 255 27.97 15.12 72.70
C GLY A 255 27.32 14.34 73.83
N THR A 256 27.26 13.01 73.66
CA THR A 256 27.41 11.88 74.62
C THR A 256 26.64 10.68 74.10
#